data_AF-A0A2W5Q9X7-F1
#
_entry.id   AF-A0A2W5Q9X7-F1
#
_cell.length_a   1.000
_cell.length_b   1.000
_cell.length_c   1.000
_cell.angle_alpha   90.00
_cell.angle_beta   90.00
_cell.angle_gamma   90.00
#
_symmetry.space_group_name_H-M   'P 1'
#
loop_
_entity.id
_entity.type
_entity.pdbx_description
1 polymer ?
#
loop_
_entity_poly.entity_id
_entity_poly.type
_entity_poly.pdbx_seq_one_letter_code
_entity_poly.pdbx_strand_id
1 'polypeptide(L)'
;MQPPTIRKGQAPGHLDRSEFHLRFMQPFQDPAFGAEADALARLEAIAWDAYDEGRKSPVTRPAGPGYADPAYDLSVDWLEAKARLDAAQAAWDRAETRSRVLLVNGSPRNDGTCPGEVSKTWRMAQMAQRTLEAAGIEVDLLDLSLVTSEYGRQIHPCKGCVSTAMPLCHWPCSCYPNHSLRQTGDWMNEIYERWVAAHGVIVLTPTHWYQATSPLKLMIDRLVCADGGNPDPTSTHGKSAEEAKALELQGWDFPKHLDGRVYGVVVHGDVAGIESLRRNLSDWLDWMGLVDAGQQARLDRYVGYYEPYATSHDALDADEALQQEVRNVAQAVANAVGELRAGRLSVPDRSLKRPRPK
;
A
#
# COMPACT_ATOMS: atom_id res chain seq x y z
N MET A 1 32.47 -10.46 8.16
CA MET A 1 31.59 -11.08 9.18
C MET A 1 31.20 -12.47 8.66
N GLN A 2 31.07 -13.49 9.52
CA GLN A 2 30.50 -14.77 9.08
C GLN A 2 29.03 -14.57 8.65
N PRO A 3 28.56 -15.25 7.58
CA PRO A 3 27.18 -15.11 7.13
C PRO A 3 26.21 -15.57 8.24
N PRO A 4 25.12 -14.84 8.50
CA PRO A 4 24.19 -15.19 9.57
C PRO A 4 23.49 -16.51 9.27
N THR A 5 23.42 -17.41 10.25
CA THR A 5 22.70 -18.68 10.10
C THR A 5 21.22 -18.46 9.77
N ILE A 6 20.72 -19.11 8.71
CA ILE A 6 19.30 -19.10 8.36
C ILE A 6 18.54 -20.06 9.27
N ARG A 7 17.40 -19.60 9.82
CA ARG A 7 16.50 -20.42 10.65
C ARG A 7 15.33 -20.91 9.80
N LYS A 8 14.98 -22.19 9.91
CA LYS A 8 13.88 -22.87 9.18
C LYS A 8 13.07 -23.73 10.16
N GLY A 9 11.84 -24.12 9.80
CA GLY A 9 11.02 -25.09 10.55
C GLY A 9 9.64 -24.62 11.01
N GLN A 10 9.23 -23.38 10.72
CA GLN A 10 7.91 -22.87 11.11
C GLN A 10 6.78 -23.30 10.17
N ALA A 11 7.05 -23.36 8.86
CA ALA A 11 6.04 -23.70 7.87
C ALA A 11 5.74 -25.21 7.91
N PRO A 12 4.46 -25.62 7.90
CA PRO A 12 4.10 -27.01 7.72
C PRO A 12 4.50 -27.49 6.31
N GLY A 13 4.42 -28.80 6.07
CA GLY A 13 4.55 -29.36 4.73
C GLY A 13 3.41 -28.92 3.80
N HIS A 14 3.48 -29.36 2.54
CA HIS A 14 2.38 -29.18 1.59
C HIS A 14 1.10 -29.85 2.10
N LEU A 15 -0.06 -29.27 1.75
CA LEU A 15 -1.35 -29.89 1.96
C LEU A 15 -1.38 -31.23 1.23
N ASP A 16 -2.04 -32.22 1.81
CA ASP A 16 -2.35 -33.42 1.05
C ASP A 16 -3.40 -33.13 -0.03
N ARG A 17 -3.54 -34.08 -0.95
CA ARG A 17 -4.43 -33.96 -2.12
C ARG A 17 -5.89 -33.74 -1.73
N SER A 18 -6.34 -34.30 -0.60
CA SER A 18 -7.71 -34.24 -0.13
C SER A 18 -8.02 -32.90 0.55
N GLU A 19 -7.10 -32.38 1.36
CA GLU A 19 -7.25 -31.07 1.98
C GLU A 19 -7.20 -29.96 0.93
N PHE A 20 -6.31 -30.06 -0.06
CA PHE A 20 -6.27 -29.12 -1.17
C PHE A 20 -7.60 -29.10 -1.94
N HIS A 21 -8.15 -30.27 -2.27
CA HIS A 21 -9.44 -30.37 -2.95
C HIS A 21 -10.55 -29.64 -2.18
N LEU A 22 -10.65 -29.89 -0.87
CA LEU A 22 -11.63 -29.22 -0.01
C LEU A 22 -11.48 -27.69 -0.03
N ARG A 23 -10.24 -27.18 -0.02
CA ARG A 23 -9.95 -25.74 -0.10
C ARG A 23 -10.29 -25.17 -1.47
N PHE A 24 -9.94 -25.87 -2.55
CA PHE A 24 -10.19 -25.42 -3.91
C PHE A 24 -11.69 -25.32 -4.20
N MET A 25 -12.46 -26.31 -3.76
CA MET A 25 -13.91 -26.41 -4.03
C MET A 25 -14.75 -25.42 -3.22
N GLN A 26 -14.21 -24.79 -2.18
CA GLN A 26 -14.96 -23.91 -1.28
C GLN A 26 -15.74 -22.78 -2.00
N PRO A 27 -15.21 -22.08 -3.02
CA PRO A 27 -15.97 -21.04 -3.72
C PRO A 27 -17.02 -21.57 -4.69
N PHE A 28 -17.06 -22.88 -4.95
CA PHE A 28 -17.92 -23.53 -5.94
C PHE A 28 -19.04 -24.36 -5.27
N GLN A 29 -19.38 -24.04 -4.03
CA GLN A 29 -20.41 -24.75 -3.26
C GLN A 29 -21.84 -24.42 -3.69
N ASP A 30 -22.05 -23.33 -4.45
CA ASP A 30 -23.36 -22.99 -4.97
C ASP A 30 -23.89 -24.11 -5.90
N PRO A 31 -25.13 -24.60 -5.72
CA PRO A 31 -25.70 -25.66 -6.55
C PRO A 31 -25.67 -25.38 -8.06
N ALA A 32 -25.62 -24.12 -8.48
CA ALA A 32 -25.47 -23.74 -9.88
C ALA A 32 -24.18 -24.28 -10.52
N PHE A 33 -23.12 -24.51 -9.74
CA PHE A 33 -21.88 -25.13 -10.23
C PHE A 33 -22.00 -26.65 -10.40
N GLY A 34 -23.07 -27.29 -9.93
CA GLY A 34 -23.22 -28.75 -9.95
C GLY A 34 -23.17 -29.35 -11.35
N ALA A 35 -23.69 -28.64 -12.36
CA ALA A 35 -23.62 -29.07 -13.76
C ALA A 35 -22.17 -29.08 -14.32
N GLU A 36 -21.25 -28.35 -13.68
CA GLU A 36 -19.86 -28.18 -14.10
C GLU A 36 -18.87 -29.01 -13.27
N ALA A 37 -19.35 -30.02 -12.53
CA ALA A 37 -18.51 -30.85 -11.65
C ALA A 37 -17.27 -31.43 -12.37
N ASP A 38 -17.45 -31.96 -13.59
CA ASP A 38 -16.34 -32.50 -14.38
C ASP A 38 -15.34 -31.42 -14.82
N ALA A 39 -15.82 -30.21 -15.12
CA ALA A 39 -14.96 -29.08 -15.46
C ALA A 39 -14.16 -28.61 -14.25
N LEU A 40 -14.81 -28.51 -13.08
CA LEU A 40 -14.16 -28.17 -11.82
C LEU A 40 -13.09 -29.21 -11.45
N ALA A 41 -13.35 -30.50 -11.63
CA ALA A 41 -12.35 -31.54 -11.39
C ALA A 41 -11.11 -31.37 -12.27
N ARG A 42 -11.28 -31.01 -13.55
CA ARG A 42 -10.14 -30.73 -14.45
C ARG A 42 -9.36 -29.48 -14.03
N LEU A 43 -10.05 -28.40 -13.67
CA LEU A 43 -9.40 -27.15 -13.23
C LEU A 43 -8.67 -27.34 -11.89
N GLU A 44 -9.26 -28.11 -10.98
CA GLU A 44 -8.70 -28.43 -9.67
C GLU A 44 -7.43 -29.27 -9.80
N ALA A 45 -7.38 -30.23 -10.74
CA ALA A 45 -6.16 -30.98 -11.04
C ALA A 45 -5.01 -30.05 -11.52
N ILE A 46 -5.30 -29.10 -12.41
CA ILE A 46 -4.30 -28.12 -12.88
C ILE A 46 -3.82 -27.23 -11.73
N ALA A 47 -4.74 -26.80 -10.86
CA ALA A 47 -4.41 -25.99 -9.69
C ALA A 47 -3.58 -26.77 -8.66
N TRP A 48 -3.86 -28.06 -8.49
CA TRP A 48 -3.06 -28.98 -7.67
C TRP A 48 -1.63 -29.08 -8.19
N ASP A 49 -1.45 -29.30 -9.50
CA ASP A 49 -0.10 -29.39 -10.09
C ASP A 49 0.66 -28.08 -9.88
N ALA A 50 0.01 -26.92 -10.05
CA ALA A 50 0.62 -25.63 -9.78
C ALA A 50 1.01 -25.44 -8.30
N TYR A 51 0.20 -25.96 -7.37
CA TYR A 51 0.47 -25.94 -5.94
C TYR A 51 1.66 -26.84 -5.57
N ASP A 52 1.64 -28.09 -6.02
CA ASP A 52 2.65 -29.10 -5.71
C ASP A 52 4.03 -28.75 -6.28
N GLU A 53 4.06 -28.25 -7.51
CA GLU A 53 5.28 -27.75 -8.16
C GLU A 53 5.75 -26.38 -7.63
N GLY A 54 4.93 -25.71 -6.80
CA GLY A 54 5.26 -24.40 -6.25
C GLY A 54 5.34 -23.29 -7.30
N ARG A 55 4.57 -23.38 -8.39
CA ARG A 55 4.57 -22.41 -9.51
C ARG A 55 4.02 -21.04 -9.09
N LYS A 56 4.89 -20.21 -8.50
CA LYS A 56 4.54 -18.87 -8.00
C LYS A 56 4.23 -17.88 -9.13
N SER A 57 5.15 -17.71 -10.07
CA SER A 57 5.07 -16.75 -11.18
C SER A 57 5.59 -17.45 -12.45
N PRO A 58 4.73 -18.22 -13.14
CA PRO A 58 5.18 -19.17 -14.16
C PRO A 58 5.62 -18.54 -15.48
N VAL A 59 5.25 -17.27 -15.74
CA VAL A 59 5.63 -16.55 -16.95
C VAL A 59 6.83 -15.66 -16.64
N THR A 60 7.99 -16.03 -17.18
CA THR A 60 9.26 -15.34 -16.94
C THR A 60 9.98 -15.01 -18.25
N ARG A 61 10.93 -14.07 -18.16
CA ARG A 61 11.92 -13.80 -19.21
C ARG A 61 13.22 -13.28 -18.58
N PRO A 62 14.36 -13.32 -19.30
CA PRO A 62 15.61 -12.75 -18.80
C PRO A 62 15.45 -11.28 -18.43
N ALA A 63 16.04 -10.88 -17.30
CA ALA A 63 15.98 -9.52 -16.77
C ALA A 63 16.50 -8.47 -17.76
N GLY A 64 17.59 -8.81 -18.47
CA GLY A 64 18.22 -7.95 -19.46
C GLY A 64 19.27 -6.98 -18.90
N PRO A 65 19.86 -6.12 -19.74
CA PRO A 65 20.94 -5.22 -19.33
C PRO A 65 20.52 -4.23 -18.24
N GLY A 66 21.42 -3.95 -17.30
CA GLY A 66 21.18 -3.02 -16.18
C GLY A 66 20.82 -3.68 -14.85
N TYR A 67 20.46 -4.97 -14.88
CA TYR A 67 20.31 -5.81 -13.69
C TYR A 67 21.65 -6.46 -13.30
N ALA A 68 21.82 -6.80 -12.02
CA ALA A 68 23.02 -7.46 -11.49
C ALA A 68 23.28 -8.83 -12.14
N ASP A 69 22.22 -9.59 -12.43
CA ASP A 69 22.27 -10.78 -13.29
C ASP A 69 21.27 -10.61 -14.46
N PRO A 70 21.75 -10.16 -15.64
CA PRO A 70 20.92 -9.99 -16.83
C PRO A 70 20.27 -11.27 -17.37
N ALA A 71 20.84 -12.43 -17.06
CA ALA A 71 20.36 -13.72 -17.55
C ALA A 71 19.33 -14.36 -16.62
N TYR A 72 19.17 -13.85 -15.40
CA TYR A 72 18.18 -14.35 -14.46
C TYR A 72 16.75 -14.10 -14.97
N ASP A 73 15.93 -15.15 -14.93
CA ASP A 73 14.53 -15.09 -15.35
C ASP A 73 13.66 -14.39 -14.29
N LEU A 74 13.11 -13.24 -14.65
CA LEU A 74 12.18 -12.47 -13.82
C LEU A 74 10.74 -12.66 -14.28
N SER A 75 9.82 -12.59 -13.31
CA SER A 75 8.38 -12.54 -13.58
C SER A 75 8.04 -11.37 -14.51
N VAL A 76 7.30 -11.65 -15.59
CA VAL A 76 6.82 -10.63 -16.52
C VAL A 76 5.93 -9.62 -15.79
N ASP A 77 5.04 -10.08 -14.88
CA ASP A 77 4.18 -9.19 -14.08
C ASP A 77 4.99 -8.17 -13.27
N TRP A 78 6.12 -8.62 -12.71
CA TRP A 78 6.99 -7.76 -11.92
C TRP A 78 7.72 -6.73 -12.80
N LEU A 79 8.22 -7.16 -13.97
CA LEU A 79 8.87 -6.27 -14.93
C LEU A 79 7.91 -5.20 -15.44
N GLU A 80 6.66 -5.56 -15.74
CA GLU A 80 5.63 -4.62 -16.16
C GLU A 80 5.26 -3.64 -15.04
N ALA A 81 5.12 -4.12 -13.81
CA ALA A 81 4.89 -3.25 -12.66
C ALA A 81 6.06 -2.27 -12.46
N LYS A 82 7.30 -2.75 -12.50
CA LYS A 82 8.50 -1.90 -12.39
C LYS A 82 8.53 -0.84 -13.49
N ALA A 83 8.22 -1.19 -14.72
CA ALA A 83 8.19 -0.25 -15.83
C ALA A 83 7.14 0.87 -15.65
N ARG A 84 5.94 0.54 -15.13
CA ARG A 84 4.92 1.56 -14.81
C ARG A 84 5.39 2.51 -13.71
N LEU A 85 6.03 1.98 -12.66
CA LEU A 85 6.59 2.78 -11.58
C LEU A 85 7.70 3.71 -12.08
N ASP A 86 8.59 3.22 -12.94
CA ASP A 86 9.65 4.04 -13.53
C ASP A 86 9.09 5.17 -14.40
N ALA A 87 8.05 4.88 -15.19
CA ALA A 87 7.36 5.89 -15.98
C ALA A 87 6.67 6.94 -15.09
N ALA A 88 6.04 6.51 -13.99
CA ALA A 88 5.41 7.41 -13.03
C ALA A 88 6.45 8.31 -12.33
N GLN A 89 7.61 7.76 -11.94
CA GLN A 89 8.70 8.53 -11.34
C GLN A 89 9.28 9.54 -12.33
N ALA A 90 9.53 9.13 -13.57
CA ALA A 90 10.00 10.05 -14.62
C ALA A 90 8.97 11.16 -14.95
N ALA A 91 7.68 10.92 -14.76
CA ALA A 91 6.65 11.97 -14.86
C ALA A 91 6.64 12.91 -13.64
N TRP A 92 6.86 12.36 -12.44
CA TRP A 92 6.97 13.13 -11.20
C TRP A 92 8.16 14.10 -11.22
N ASP A 93 9.32 13.67 -11.76
CA ASP A 93 10.55 14.47 -11.82
C ASP A 93 10.48 15.67 -12.77
N ARG A 94 9.48 15.70 -13.67
CA ARG A 94 9.33 16.73 -14.71
C ARG A 94 8.58 17.95 -14.17
N ALA A 95 9.17 19.14 -14.25
CA ALA A 95 8.59 20.38 -13.71
C ALA A 95 7.33 20.85 -14.47
N GLU A 96 7.16 20.42 -15.71
CA GLU A 96 6.01 20.76 -16.55
C GLU A 96 4.76 19.91 -16.29
N THR A 97 4.89 18.78 -15.60
CA THR A 97 3.73 17.97 -15.23
C THR A 97 2.88 18.66 -14.18
N ARG A 98 1.58 18.34 -14.15
CA ARG A 98 0.67 18.89 -13.15
C ARG A 98 1.02 18.34 -11.78
N SER A 99 0.90 19.20 -10.76
CA SER A 99 0.91 18.78 -9.37
C SER A 99 -0.21 17.77 -9.14
N ARG A 100 0.11 16.68 -8.45
CA ARG A 100 -0.80 15.56 -8.19
C ARG A 100 -0.85 15.27 -6.70
N VAL A 101 -2.05 15.08 -6.16
CA VAL A 101 -2.26 14.63 -4.78
C VAL A 101 -3.09 13.35 -4.75
N LEU A 102 -2.58 12.35 -4.06
CA LEU A 102 -3.29 11.10 -3.77
C LEU A 102 -4.12 11.27 -2.49
N LEU A 103 -5.44 11.19 -2.59
CA LEU A 103 -6.34 11.10 -1.44
C LEU A 103 -6.60 9.63 -1.14
N VAL A 104 -6.26 9.17 0.06
CA VAL A 104 -6.56 7.80 0.50
C VAL A 104 -7.76 7.85 1.42
N ASN A 105 -8.91 7.34 0.96
CA ASN A 105 -10.03 7.02 1.83
C ASN A 105 -9.75 5.67 2.50
N GLY A 106 -9.35 5.72 3.77
CA GLY A 106 -9.06 4.58 4.62
C GLY A 106 -10.29 3.90 5.22
N SER A 107 -11.51 4.32 4.90
CA SER A 107 -12.71 3.61 5.39
C SER A 107 -12.88 2.26 4.67
N PRO A 108 -13.16 1.16 5.39
CA PRO A 108 -13.46 -0.13 4.77
C PRO A 108 -14.92 -0.24 4.31
N ARG A 109 -15.77 0.77 4.54
CA ARG A 109 -17.21 0.73 4.29
C ARG A 109 -17.68 1.77 3.28
N ASN A 110 -18.73 1.41 2.57
CA ASN A 110 -19.54 2.26 1.70
C ASN A 110 -20.99 1.72 1.66
N ASP A 111 -21.85 2.39 0.91
CA ASP A 111 -23.25 2.05 0.70
C ASP A 111 -23.50 0.86 -0.25
N GLY A 112 -22.45 0.38 -0.93
CA GLY A 112 -22.49 -0.85 -1.74
C GLY A 112 -22.32 -2.14 -0.94
N THR A 113 -22.19 -2.08 0.39
CA THR A 113 -21.95 -3.25 1.27
C THR A 113 -22.85 -3.26 2.50
N CYS A 114 -22.66 -4.24 3.40
CA CYS A 114 -23.46 -4.45 4.62
C CYS A 114 -23.83 -3.17 5.39
N PRO A 115 -22.97 -2.12 5.49
CA PRO A 115 -23.33 -0.92 6.23
C PRO A 115 -24.37 -0.02 5.57
N GLY A 116 -24.67 -0.17 4.27
CA GLY A 116 -25.78 0.49 3.57
C GLY A 116 -25.75 2.03 3.52
N GLU A 117 -24.63 2.66 3.88
CA GLU A 117 -24.47 4.11 3.94
C GLU A 117 -23.01 4.49 3.66
N VAL A 118 -22.81 5.65 3.01
CA VAL A 118 -21.48 6.21 2.75
C VAL A 118 -20.69 6.42 4.05
N SER A 119 -19.37 6.38 3.99
CA SER A 119 -18.55 6.68 5.17
C SER A 119 -18.40 8.19 5.41
N LYS A 120 -18.28 8.60 6.68
CA LYS A 120 -17.86 9.96 7.05
C LYS A 120 -16.52 10.34 6.39
N THR A 121 -15.59 9.38 6.30
CA THR A 121 -14.30 9.55 5.63
C THR A 121 -14.44 9.89 4.15
N TRP A 122 -15.36 9.23 3.43
CA TRP A 122 -15.67 9.55 2.04
C TRP A 122 -16.14 11.00 1.91
N ARG A 123 -17.06 11.45 2.78
CA ARG A 123 -17.55 12.84 2.80
C ARG A 123 -16.42 13.84 3.03
N MET A 124 -15.51 13.55 3.96
CA MET A 124 -14.31 14.37 4.22
C MET A 124 -13.34 14.36 3.02
N ALA A 125 -13.14 13.20 2.37
CA ALA A 125 -12.29 13.09 1.19
C ALA A 125 -12.84 13.93 0.03
N GLN A 126 -14.16 13.96 -0.17
CA GLN A 126 -14.81 14.84 -1.15
C GLN A 126 -14.61 16.34 -0.83
N MET A 127 -14.54 16.73 0.44
CA MET A 127 -14.22 18.12 0.84
C MET A 127 -12.77 18.48 0.50
N ALA A 128 -11.83 17.56 0.79
CA ALA A 128 -10.43 17.72 0.46
C ALA A 128 -10.21 17.77 -1.06
N GLN A 129 -10.87 16.88 -1.82
CA GLN A 129 -10.81 16.84 -3.29
C GLN A 129 -11.21 18.18 -3.90
N ARG A 130 -12.38 18.71 -3.55
CA ARG A 130 -12.84 20.02 -4.07
C ARG A 130 -11.86 21.15 -3.75
N THR A 131 -11.23 21.12 -2.58
CA THR A 131 -10.24 22.13 -2.17
C THR A 131 -8.97 22.05 -3.02
N LEU A 132 -8.47 20.82 -3.26
CA LEU A 132 -7.29 20.58 -4.11
C LEU A 132 -7.55 20.94 -5.58
N GLU A 133 -8.71 20.55 -6.12
CA GLU A 133 -9.12 20.86 -7.49
C GLU A 133 -9.25 22.39 -7.70
N ALA A 134 -9.82 23.10 -6.72
CA ALA A 134 -9.87 24.57 -6.75
C ALA A 134 -8.48 25.22 -6.72
N ALA A 135 -7.49 24.55 -6.13
CA ALA A 135 -6.08 24.95 -6.16
C ALA A 135 -5.34 24.51 -7.45
N GLY A 136 -6.04 23.91 -8.42
CA GLY A 136 -5.46 23.46 -9.69
C GLY A 136 -4.62 22.18 -9.59
N ILE A 137 -4.77 21.42 -8.52
CA ILE A 137 -4.08 20.14 -8.33
C ILE A 137 -4.89 19.01 -8.96
N GLU A 138 -4.21 18.09 -9.64
CA GLU A 138 -4.80 16.83 -10.08
C GLU A 138 -5.01 15.91 -8.88
N VAL A 139 -6.26 15.53 -8.63
CA VAL A 139 -6.61 14.66 -7.49
C VAL A 139 -6.79 13.23 -7.96
N ASP A 140 -6.14 12.31 -7.28
CA ASP A 140 -6.30 10.89 -7.44
C ASP A 140 -6.92 10.29 -6.17
N LEU A 141 -8.15 9.77 -6.23
CA LEU A 141 -8.88 9.28 -5.05
C LEU A 141 -8.78 7.74 -4.94
N LEU A 142 -8.05 7.26 -3.94
CA LEU A 142 -7.90 5.84 -3.61
C LEU A 142 -8.93 5.46 -2.54
N ASP A 143 -10.01 4.82 -2.98
CA ASP A 143 -11.04 4.33 -2.07
C ASP A 143 -10.79 2.88 -1.64
N LEU A 144 -10.25 2.71 -0.42
CA LEU A 144 -9.95 1.38 0.12
C LEU A 144 -11.21 0.60 0.52
N SER A 145 -12.39 1.22 0.52
CA SER A 145 -13.67 0.51 0.73
C SER A 145 -13.97 -0.49 -0.39
N LEU A 146 -13.35 -0.33 -1.56
CA LEU A 146 -13.47 -1.26 -2.68
C LEU A 146 -12.88 -2.65 -2.38
N VAL A 147 -11.95 -2.77 -1.43
CA VAL A 147 -11.46 -4.08 -0.95
C VAL A 147 -12.59 -4.90 -0.30
N THR A 148 -13.59 -4.22 0.26
CA THR A 148 -14.75 -4.87 0.90
C THR A 148 -15.95 -5.01 -0.04
N SER A 149 -16.08 -4.10 -1.00
CA SER A 149 -17.31 -3.94 -1.80
C SER A 149 -17.21 -4.45 -3.23
N GLU A 150 -16.02 -4.52 -3.81
CA GLU A 150 -15.82 -4.99 -5.18
C GLU A 150 -15.46 -6.47 -5.21
N TYR A 151 -16.18 -7.24 -6.04
CA TYR A 151 -15.95 -8.66 -6.18
C TYR A 151 -14.51 -8.95 -6.63
N GLY A 152 -13.77 -9.68 -5.79
CA GLY A 152 -12.41 -10.13 -6.12
C GLY A 152 -11.30 -9.10 -5.93
N ARG A 153 -11.60 -7.84 -5.56
CA ARG A 153 -10.56 -6.84 -5.25
C ARG A 153 -9.91 -7.16 -3.91
N GLN A 154 -8.60 -7.36 -3.89
CA GLN A 154 -7.87 -7.78 -2.69
C GLN A 154 -6.54 -7.05 -2.56
N ILE A 155 -6.16 -6.78 -1.31
CA ILE A 155 -4.77 -6.47 -0.95
C ILE A 155 -4.27 -7.65 -0.11
N HIS A 156 -3.31 -8.39 -0.63
CA HIS A 156 -2.73 -9.50 0.11
C HIS A 156 -1.76 -8.98 1.19
N PRO A 157 -1.64 -9.65 2.35
CA PRO A 157 -0.85 -9.15 3.47
C PRO A 157 0.66 -9.08 3.17
N CYS A 158 1.38 -8.19 3.84
CA CYS A 158 2.84 -8.20 3.73
C CYS A 158 3.43 -9.49 4.32
N LYS A 159 4.40 -10.09 3.61
CA LYS A 159 5.13 -11.29 4.08
C LYS A 159 6.31 -10.96 5.00
N GLY A 160 6.57 -9.67 5.25
CA GLY A 160 7.64 -9.24 6.17
C GLY A 160 9.06 -9.59 5.70
N CYS A 161 9.33 -9.61 4.39
CA CYS A 161 10.65 -9.98 3.86
C CYS A 161 11.79 -9.13 4.45
N VAL A 162 11.52 -7.85 4.71
CA VAL A 162 12.45 -6.91 5.38
C VAL A 162 12.96 -7.43 6.73
N SER A 163 12.15 -8.20 7.46
CA SER A 163 12.54 -8.77 8.76
C SER A 163 13.56 -9.91 8.64
N THR A 164 13.81 -10.40 7.42
CA THR A 164 14.93 -11.32 7.14
C THR A 164 16.19 -10.55 6.76
N ALA A 165 16.05 -9.62 5.81
CA ALA A 165 17.06 -8.65 5.38
C ALA A 165 16.36 -7.60 4.51
N MET A 166 16.77 -6.32 4.56
CA MET A 166 16.14 -5.28 3.73
C MET A 166 16.18 -5.60 2.22
N PRO A 167 17.30 -6.09 1.63
CA PRO A 167 17.35 -6.42 0.21
C PRO A 167 16.44 -7.58 -0.22
N LEU A 168 15.94 -8.37 0.73
CA LEU A 168 14.96 -9.42 0.44
C LEU A 168 13.57 -8.84 0.17
N CYS A 169 13.28 -7.62 0.65
CA CYS A 169 12.08 -6.89 0.27
C CYS A 169 12.33 -6.25 -1.09
N HIS A 170 11.48 -6.45 -2.11
CA HIS A 170 11.73 -5.88 -3.45
C HIS A 170 10.82 -4.69 -3.72
N TRP A 171 11.27 -3.76 -4.57
CA TRP A 171 10.50 -2.62 -5.04
C TRP A 171 10.31 -2.66 -6.57
N PRO A 172 9.07 -2.78 -7.10
CA PRO A 172 7.83 -3.09 -6.38
C PRO A 172 7.88 -4.50 -5.75
N CYS A 173 6.92 -4.81 -4.89
CA CYS A 173 6.94 -6.06 -4.15
C CYS A 173 6.71 -7.29 -5.05
N SER A 174 7.71 -8.15 -5.19
CA SER A 174 7.62 -9.39 -5.97
C SER A 174 6.94 -10.57 -5.26
N CYS A 175 6.33 -10.36 -4.08
CA CYS A 175 5.67 -11.45 -3.34
C CYS A 175 4.37 -11.94 -3.99
N TYR A 176 3.80 -11.12 -4.89
CA TYR A 176 2.57 -11.36 -5.64
C TYR A 176 2.76 -10.99 -7.12
N PRO A 177 1.98 -11.60 -8.05
CA PRO A 177 1.06 -12.70 -7.79
C PRO A 177 1.80 -13.98 -7.36
N ASN A 178 1.10 -14.83 -6.61
CA ASN A 178 1.55 -16.18 -6.30
C ASN A 178 0.45 -17.17 -6.69
N HIS A 179 0.57 -17.73 -7.90
CA HIS A 179 -0.42 -18.61 -8.49
C HIS A 179 -0.59 -19.92 -7.71
N SER A 180 0.50 -20.49 -7.19
CA SER A 180 0.44 -21.73 -6.40
C SER A 180 -0.41 -21.59 -5.13
N LEU A 181 -0.45 -20.39 -4.53
CA LEU A 181 -1.23 -20.12 -3.32
C LEU A 181 -2.54 -19.37 -3.58
N ARG A 182 -2.95 -19.22 -4.85
CA ARG A 182 -4.12 -18.42 -5.25
C ARG A 182 -4.06 -16.98 -4.71
N GLN A 183 -2.86 -16.41 -4.59
CA GLN A 183 -2.64 -15.01 -4.20
C GLN A 183 -2.44 -14.17 -5.46
N THR A 184 -3.47 -14.13 -6.30
CA THR A 184 -3.53 -13.39 -7.57
C THR A 184 -4.40 -12.14 -7.39
N GLY A 185 -4.39 -11.22 -8.37
CA GLY A 185 -5.24 -10.02 -8.33
C GLY A 185 -4.89 -9.05 -7.19
N ASP A 186 -3.62 -8.99 -6.79
CA ASP A 186 -3.16 -8.06 -5.74
C ASP A 186 -3.25 -6.61 -6.21
N TRP A 187 -4.12 -5.82 -5.58
CA TRP A 187 -4.36 -4.43 -5.97
C TRP A 187 -3.17 -3.51 -5.70
N MET A 188 -2.21 -3.93 -4.87
CA MET A 188 -1.05 -3.10 -4.55
C MET A 188 -0.20 -2.74 -5.76
N ASN A 189 -0.17 -3.57 -6.81
CA ASN A 189 0.59 -3.27 -8.02
C ASN A 189 0.09 -2.01 -8.75
N GLU A 190 -1.19 -1.67 -8.63
CA GLU A 190 -1.74 -0.39 -9.10
C GLU A 190 -1.50 0.71 -8.07
N ILE A 191 -1.65 0.42 -6.78
CA ILE A 191 -1.49 1.39 -5.71
C ILE A 191 -0.06 1.95 -5.66
N TYR A 192 0.98 1.14 -5.85
CA TYR A 192 2.37 1.62 -5.87
C TYR A 192 2.58 2.72 -6.91
N GLU A 193 2.04 2.54 -8.12
CA GLU A 193 2.15 3.53 -9.21
C GLU A 193 1.51 4.87 -8.80
N ARG A 194 0.37 4.82 -8.14
CA ARG A 194 -0.35 6.01 -7.66
C ARG A 194 0.43 6.76 -6.59
N TRP A 195 1.07 6.04 -5.67
CA TRP A 195 2.00 6.62 -4.69
C TRP A 195 3.22 7.25 -5.37
N VAL A 196 3.79 6.59 -6.37
CA VAL A 196 4.92 7.14 -7.15
C VAL A 196 4.52 8.40 -7.93
N ALA A 197 3.33 8.43 -8.55
CA ALA A 197 2.89 9.59 -9.31
C ALA A 197 2.55 10.82 -8.44
N ALA A 198 2.30 10.62 -7.14
CA ALA A 198 1.84 11.68 -6.24
C ALA A 198 2.97 12.61 -5.78
N HIS A 199 2.73 13.92 -5.80
CA HIS A 199 3.58 14.93 -5.18
C HIS A 199 3.20 15.16 -3.71
N GLY A 200 1.93 14.97 -3.38
CA GLY A 200 1.43 14.95 -2.01
C GLY A 200 0.45 13.81 -1.76
N VAL A 201 0.32 13.36 -0.52
CA VAL A 201 -0.62 12.32 -0.12
C VAL A 201 -1.45 12.81 1.07
N ILE A 202 -2.76 12.60 1.06
CA ILE A 202 -3.61 12.83 2.24
C ILE A 202 -4.27 11.51 2.63
N VAL A 203 -3.97 11.03 3.83
CA VAL A 203 -4.63 9.83 4.38
C VAL A 203 -5.79 10.27 5.27
N LEU A 204 -7.01 9.96 4.86
CA LEU A 204 -8.22 10.18 5.65
C LEU A 204 -8.73 8.84 6.16
N THR A 205 -8.93 8.67 7.47
CA THR A 205 -9.32 7.36 8.03
C THR A 205 -10.14 7.50 9.31
N PRO A 206 -11.12 6.60 9.55
CA PRO A 206 -11.62 6.42 10.90
C PRO A 206 -10.58 5.66 11.74
N THR A 207 -10.75 5.66 13.05
CA THR A 207 -10.07 4.75 13.98
C THR A 207 -10.89 3.49 14.20
N HIS A 208 -10.24 2.32 14.12
CA HIS A 208 -10.82 1.01 14.46
C HIS A 208 -10.00 0.42 15.60
N TRP A 209 -10.58 0.29 16.80
CA TRP A 209 -9.89 -0.25 17.97
C TRP A 209 -8.50 0.38 18.23
N TYR A 210 -8.44 1.71 18.26
CA TYR A 210 -7.19 2.49 18.46
C TYR A 210 -6.15 2.33 17.33
N GLN A 211 -6.54 1.80 16.17
CA GLN A 211 -5.65 1.46 15.06
C GLN A 211 -6.24 1.85 13.69
N ALA A 212 -5.39 1.77 12.66
CA ALA A 212 -5.81 1.89 11.28
C ALA A 212 -6.81 0.78 10.92
N THR A 213 -7.71 1.07 9.97
CA THR A 213 -8.65 0.07 9.45
C THR A 213 -7.89 -1.06 8.74
N SER A 214 -8.49 -2.25 8.64
CA SER A 214 -7.80 -3.40 8.06
C SER A 214 -7.31 -3.17 6.61
N PRO A 215 -8.12 -2.61 5.67
CA PRO A 215 -7.64 -2.31 4.32
C PRO A 215 -6.52 -1.26 4.29
N LEU A 216 -6.63 -0.22 5.13
CA LEU A 216 -5.56 0.79 5.26
C LEU A 216 -4.28 0.15 5.78
N LYS A 217 -4.37 -0.69 6.82
CA LYS A 217 -3.22 -1.38 7.40
C LYS A 217 -2.56 -2.35 6.41
N LEU A 218 -3.35 -3.06 5.60
CA LEU A 218 -2.84 -3.91 4.53
C LEU A 218 -2.02 -3.09 3.51
N MET A 219 -2.52 -1.92 3.10
CA MET A 219 -1.76 -1.03 2.22
C MET A 219 -0.47 -0.53 2.87
N ILE A 220 -0.55 -0.03 4.11
CA ILE A 220 0.60 0.46 4.90
C ILE A 220 1.70 -0.60 4.99
N ASP A 221 1.33 -1.82 5.38
CA ASP A 221 2.30 -2.91 5.57
C ASP A 221 2.99 -3.32 4.28
N ARG A 222 2.31 -3.14 3.15
CA ARG A 222 2.82 -3.47 1.82
C ARG A 222 3.74 -2.37 1.29
N LEU A 223 3.59 -1.13 1.75
CA LEU A 223 4.48 0.00 1.41
C LEU A 223 5.84 -0.06 2.11
N VAL A 224 6.10 -1.03 2.99
CA VAL A 224 7.44 -1.21 3.57
C VAL A 224 8.54 -1.44 2.52
N CYS A 225 8.19 -1.96 1.33
CA CYS A 225 9.15 -2.06 0.23
C CYS A 225 9.55 -0.70 -0.35
N ALA A 226 8.74 0.35 -0.18
CA ALA A 226 9.08 1.70 -0.60
C ALA A 226 10.17 2.34 0.28
N ASP A 227 10.28 1.94 1.55
CA ASP A 227 11.26 2.49 2.50
C ASP A 227 12.70 2.13 2.10
N GLY A 228 12.97 0.85 1.85
CA GLY A 228 14.32 0.41 1.52
C GLY A 228 14.40 -0.81 0.59
N GLY A 229 13.30 -1.19 -0.05
CA GLY A 229 13.26 -2.41 -0.84
C GLY A 229 14.24 -2.39 -2.02
N ASN A 230 14.74 -3.57 -2.38
CA ASN A 230 15.63 -3.81 -3.50
C ASN A 230 14.92 -3.63 -4.85
N PRO A 231 15.32 -2.66 -5.68
CA PRO A 231 14.75 -2.47 -7.01
C PRO A 231 15.26 -3.50 -8.04
N ASP A 232 16.24 -4.34 -7.67
CA ASP A 232 16.85 -5.36 -8.51
C ASP A 232 16.76 -6.75 -7.85
N PRO A 233 15.68 -7.52 -8.13
CA PRO A 233 15.51 -8.88 -7.63
C PRO A 233 16.62 -9.87 -8.05
N THR A 234 17.40 -9.57 -9.09
CA THR A 234 18.45 -10.46 -9.61
C THR A 234 19.68 -10.46 -8.71
N SER A 235 19.92 -9.35 -7.99
CA SER A 235 21.02 -9.25 -7.01
C SER A 235 20.90 -10.21 -5.82
N THR A 236 19.73 -10.81 -5.63
CA THR A 236 19.45 -11.85 -4.61
C THR A 236 18.78 -13.09 -5.22
N HIS A 237 18.92 -13.27 -6.55
CA HIS A 237 18.32 -14.33 -7.36
C HIS A 237 16.88 -14.68 -6.92
N GLY A 238 16.04 -13.64 -6.82
CA GLY A 238 14.71 -13.74 -6.26
C GLY A 238 14.73 -13.58 -4.73
N LYS A 239 14.11 -14.51 -4.00
CA LYS A 239 13.95 -14.43 -2.54
C LYS A 239 14.99 -15.29 -1.80
N SER A 240 16.26 -15.21 -2.18
CA SER A 240 17.34 -15.89 -1.46
C SER A 240 17.68 -15.16 -0.16
N ALA A 241 17.35 -15.76 0.98
CA ALA A 241 17.63 -15.19 2.29
C ALA A 241 19.15 -15.11 2.59
N GLU A 242 19.96 -15.99 2.01
CA GLU A 242 21.42 -15.99 2.19
C GLU A 242 22.04 -14.79 1.48
N GLU A 243 21.71 -14.62 0.21
CA GLU A 243 22.26 -13.55 -0.63
C GLU A 243 21.76 -12.18 -0.16
N ALA A 244 20.49 -12.05 0.22
CA ALA A 244 19.96 -10.80 0.74
C ALA A 244 20.66 -10.36 2.03
N LYS A 245 20.97 -11.31 2.94
CA LYS A 245 21.75 -11.00 4.16
C LYS A 245 23.19 -10.65 3.83
N ALA A 246 23.80 -11.35 2.89
CA ALA A 246 25.16 -11.05 2.44
C ALA A 246 25.23 -9.63 1.83
N LEU A 247 24.25 -9.27 1.00
CA LEU A 247 24.12 -7.95 0.39
C LEU A 247 23.88 -6.86 1.43
N GLU A 248 23.02 -7.10 2.42
CA GLU A 248 22.78 -6.11 3.48
C GLU A 248 24.05 -5.84 4.32
N LEU A 249 24.82 -6.88 4.62
CA LEU A 249 26.08 -6.77 5.37
C LEU A 249 27.20 -6.06 4.60
N GLN A 250 27.07 -5.88 3.29
CA GLN A 250 27.98 -5.04 2.50
C GLN A 250 27.68 -3.54 2.66
N GLY A 251 26.57 -3.18 3.32
CA GLY A 251 26.15 -1.80 3.55
C GLY A 251 25.01 -1.40 2.63
N TRP A 252 23.79 -1.88 2.94
CA TRP A 252 22.58 -1.44 2.23
C TRP A 252 22.28 0.04 2.50
N ASP A 253 21.86 0.74 1.45
CA ASP A 253 21.74 2.21 1.44
C ASP A 253 20.35 2.74 1.79
N PHE A 254 19.32 1.87 1.80
CA PHE A 254 17.93 2.21 2.14
C PHE A 254 17.39 3.35 1.24
N PRO A 255 17.09 3.07 -0.04
CA PRO A 255 16.89 4.09 -1.07
C PRO A 255 15.70 5.04 -0.89
N LYS A 256 14.69 4.70 -0.07
CA LYS A 256 13.46 5.49 0.14
C LYS A 256 12.81 5.94 -1.16
N HIS A 257 12.24 4.99 -1.88
CA HIS A 257 11.66 5.18 -3.22
C HIS A 257 10.55 6.25 -3.29
N LEU A 258 9.98 6.65 -2.16
CA LEU A 258 8.94 7.67 -2.07
C LEU A 258 9.38 8.99 -1.40
N ASP A 259 10.68 9.15 -1.10
CA ASP A 259 11.24 10.31 -0.42
C ASP A 259 10.84 11.65 -1.07
N GLY A 260 10.70 12.68 -0.24
CA GLY A 260 10.47 14.06 -0.70
C GLY A 260 9.03 14.40 -1.08
N ARG A 261 8.09 13.44 -1.01
CA ARG A 261 6.65 13.72 -1.19
C ARG A 261 6.07 14.40 0.05
N VAL A 262 5.06 15.25 -0.13
CA VAL A 262 4.38 15.94 0.96
C VAL A 262 3.27 15.05 1.54
N TYR A 263 2.92 15.20 2.82
CA TYR A 263 1.75 14.53 3.38
C TYR A 263 0.86 15.39 4.28
N GLY A 264 -0.41 14.96 4.36
CA GLY A 264 -1.37 15.33 5.40
C GLY A 264 -2.12 14.09 5.91
N VAL A 265 -2.70 14.18 7.09
CA VAL A 265 -3.51 13.11 7.71
C VAL A 265 -4.76 13.70 8.35
N VAL A 266 -5.88 13.02 8.15
CA VAL A 266 -7.16 13.28 8.81
C VAL A 266 -7.60 12.00 9.49
N VAL A 267 -7.57 11.99 10.82
CA VAL A 267 -8.08 10.87 11.61
C VAL A 267 -9.36 11.31 12.30
N HIS A 268 -10.41 10.50 12.18
CA HIS A 268 -11.63 10.73 12.95
C HIS A 268 -12.07 9.48 13.70
N GLY A 269 -12.94 9.68 14.67
CA GLY A 269 -13.51 8.62 15.48
C GLY A 269 -14.67 9.15 16.30
N ASP A 270 -15.29 8.29 17.09
CA ASP A 270 -16.48 8.67 17.84
C ASP A 270 -16.18 8.86 19.35
N VAL A 271 -15.20 8.12 19.89
CA VAL A 271 -14.93 8.10 21.35
C VAL A 271 -13.46 8.08 21.73
N ALA A 272 -12.62 7.27 21.07
CA ALA A 272 -11.21 7.12 21.48
C ALA A 272 -10.26 6.73 20.34
N GLY A 273 -8.98 7.08 20.50
CA GLY A 273 -7.86 6.50 19.73
C GLY A 273 -7.44 7.28 18.50
N ILE A 274 -8.05 8.43 18.23
CA ILE A 274 -7.73 9.28 17.08
C ILE A 274 -6.31 9.86 17.16
N GLU A 275 -5.87 10.26 18.36
CA GLU A 275 -4.60 10.95 18.56
C GLU A 275 -3.43 9.96 18.39
N SER A 276 -3.59 8.74 18.89
CA SER A 276 -2.60 7.67 18.74
C SER A 276 -2.47 7.23 17.29
N LEU A 277 -3.60 7.07 16.59
CA LEU A 277 -3.55 6.70 15.18
C LEU A 277 -2.93 7.82 14.33
N ARG A 278 -3.28 9.09 14.57
CA ARG A 278 -2.67 10.22 13.86
C ARG A 278 -1.15 10.27 14.05
N ARG A 279 -0.67 10.08 15.28
CA ARG A 279 0.77 9.99 15.57
C ARG A 279 1.42 8.82 14.81
N ASN A 280 0.86 7.62 14.90
CA ASN A 280 1.40 6.44 14.22
C ASN A 280 1.49 6.62 12.70
N LEU A 281 0.48 7.24 12.08
CA LEU A 281 0.49 7.53 10.64
C LEU A 281 1.53 8.60 10.29
N SER A 282 1.67 9.65 11.10
CA SER A 282 2.68 10.70 10.88
C SER A 282 4.09 10.12 10.99
N ASP A 283 4.37 9.36 12.06
CA ASP A 283 5.67 8.72 12.30
C ASP A 283 6.04 7.75 11.17
N TRP A 284 5.06 7.01 10.63
CA TRP A 284 5.27 6.14 9.46
C TRP A 284 5.64 6.94 8.19
N LEU A 285 4.94 8.04 7.90
CA LEU A 285 5.21 8.86 6.72
C LEU A 285 6.56 9.59 6.83
N ASP A 286 6.87 10.14 8.01
CA ASP A 286 8.18 10.74 8.33
C ASP A 286 9.31 9.70 8.20
N TRP A 287 9.05 8.45 8.62
CA TRP A 287 10.00 7.36 8.48
C TRP A 287 10.35 7.09 7.02
N MET A 288 9.32 7.01 6.15
CA MET A 288 9.49 6.80 4.70
C MET A 288 10.12 7.99 3.96
N GLY A 289 10.34 9.13 4.63
CA GLY A 289 10.97 10.32 4.04
C GLY A 289 9.99 11.31 3.42
N LEU A 290 8.69 11.20 3.73
CA LEU A 290 7.72 12.22 3.36
C LEU A 290 7.84 13.43 4.29
N VAL A 291 7.42 14.58 3.80
CA VAL A 291 7.51 15.87 4.48
C VAL A 291 6.12 16.32 4.93
N ASP A 292 5.95 16.62 6.22
CA ASP A 292 4.66 17.10 6.72
C ASP A 292 4.31 18.48 6.15
N ALA A 293 3.06 18.69 5.75
CA ALA A 293 2.59 20.00 5.27
C ALA A 293 2.29 21.00 6.41
N GLY A 294 2.88 20.78 7.59
CA GLY A 294 2.72 21.62 8.77
C GLY A 294 1.66 21.14 9.77
N GLN A 295 1.50 21.88 10.87
CA GLN A 295 0.64 21.49 11.99
C GLN A 295 -0.82 21.28 11.58
N GLN A 296 -1.37 22.17 10.74
CA GLN A 296 -2.77 22.07 10.28
C GLN A 296 -3.01 20.89 9.34
N ALA A 297 -1.97 20.26 8.78
CA ALA A 297 -2.09 19.10 7.92
C ALA A 297 -2.20 17.78 8.71
N ARG A 298 -2.10 17.81 10.04
CA ARG A 298 -2.18 16.62 10.89
C ARG A 298 -3.36 16.75 11.84
N LEU A 299 -4.55 16.37 11.36
CA LEU A 299 -5.82 16.53 12.05
C LEU A 299 -6.27 15.23 12.74
N ASP A 300 -6.73 15.35 13.97
CA ASP A 300 -7.50 14.33 14.67
C ASP A 300 -8.76 14.94 15.29
N ARG A 301 -9.96 14.40 15.02
CA ARG A 301 -11.21 14.91 15.64
C ARG A 301 -12.20 13.81 15.97
N TYR A 302 -12.94 13.98 17.07
CA TYR A 302 -14.14 13.19 17.32
C TYR A 302 -15.33 13.79 16.56
N VAL A 303 -16.18 12.95 15.97
CA VAL A 303 -17.44 13.37 15.34
C VAL A 303 -18.59 12.86 16.18
N GLY A 304 -19.38 13.76 16.76
CA GLY A 304 -20.46 13.39 17.69
C GLY A 304 -19.91 12.67 18.93
N TYR A 305 -18.99 13.30 19.65
CA TYR A 305 -18.30 12.68 20.78
C TYR A 305 -19.28 12.15 21.84
N TYR A 306 -19.27 10.82 22.07
CA TYR A 306 -20.24 10.10 22.92
C TYR A 306 -21.72 10.22 22.50
N GLU A 307 -22.02 10.77 21.32
CA GLU A 307 -23.37 10.81 20.77
C GLU A 307 -23.76 9.47 20.13
N PRO A 308 -25.05 9.21 19.89
CA PRO A 308 -25.49 8.00 19.19
C PRO A 308 -24.88 7.89 17.78
N TYR A 309 -24.39 6.70 17.43
CA TYR A 309 -23.87 6.44 16.07
C TYR A 309 -24.89 6.73 14.96
N ALA A 310 -26.18 6.55 15.25
CA ALA A 310 -27.28 6.77 14.33
C ALA A 310 -27.39 8.22 13.84
N THR A 311 -26.91 9.21 14.61
CA THR A 311 -26.91 10.63 14.23
C THR A 311 -25.54 11.12 13.76
N SER A 312 -24.58 10.21 13.54
CA SER A 312 -23.18 10.61 13.30
C SER A 312 -22.95 11.35 11.98
N HIS A 313 -23.82 11.15 10.99
CA HIS A 313 -23.80 11.93 9.76
C HIS A 313 -24.35 13.34 9.96
N ASP A 314 -25.42 13.50 10.73
CA ASP A 314 -25.97 14.81 11.10
C ASP A 314 -24.97 15.61 11.97
N ALA A 315 -24.27 14.93 12.89
CA ALA A 315 -23.21 15.53 13.70
C ALA A 315 -22.07 16.06 12.82
N LEU A 316 -21.68 15.32 11.77
CA LEU A 316 -20.69 15.81 10.79
C LEU A 316 -21.21 17.02 10.00
N ASP A 317 -22.49 17.03 9.65
CA ASP A 317 -23.11 18.13 8.91
C ASP A 317 -23.17 19.43 9.71
N ALA A 318 -23.47 19.33 11.02
CA ALA A 318 -23.51 20.46 11.92
C ALA A 318 -22.11 21.01 12.28
N ASP A 319 -21.06 20.19 12.21
CA ASP A 319 -19.69 20.57 12.60
C ASP A 319 -18.94 21.30 11.46
N GLU A 320 -19.35 22.54 11.18
CA GLU A 320 -18.71 23.38 10.15
C GLU A 320 -17.22 23.61 10.42
N ALA A 321 -16.81 23.64 11.70
CA ALA A 321 -15.42 23.84 12.09
C ALA A 321 -14.55 22.65 11.66
N LEU A 322 -14.95 21.42 11.96
CA LEU A 322 -14.25 20.22 11.50
C LEU A 322 -14.18 20.17 9.98
N GLN A 323 -15.29 20.47 9.29
CA GLN A 323 -15.28 20.51 7.84
C GLN A 323 -14.26 21.52 7.30
N GLN A 324 -14.14 22.70 7.93
CA GLN A 324 -13.14 23.69 7.57
C GLN A 324 -11.71 23.22 7.89
N GLU A 325 -11.50 22.51 8.99
CA GLU A 325 -10.20 21.91 9.31
C GLU A 325 -9.78 20.87 8.27
N VAL A 326 -10.70 20.05 7.75
CA VAL A 326 -10.42 19.12 6.62
C VAL A 326 -10.02 19.89 5.36
N ARG A 327 -10.69 21.01 5.05
CA ARG A 327 -10.29 21.88 3.94
C ARG A 327 -8.92 22.51 4.18
N ASN A 328 -8.60 22.91 5.42
CA ASN A 328 -7.29 23.46 5.77
C ASN A 328 -6.17 22.43 5.61
N VAL A 329 -6.40 21.15 5.94
CA VAL A 329 -5.44 20.05 5.66
C VAL A 329 -5.14 19.99 4.17
N ALA A 330 -6.17 19.99 3.32
CA ALA A 330 -6.02 19.95 1.86
C ALA A 330 -5.28 21.19 1.32
N GLN A 331 -5.62 22.38 1.82
CA GLN A 331 -4.96 23.63 1.44
C GLN A 331 -3.48 23.66 1.87
N ALA A 332 -3.17 23.18 3.07
CA ALA A 332 -1.80 23.08 3.57
C ALA A 332 -0.95 22.18 2.67
N VAL A 333 -1.48 21.00 2.30
CA VAL A 333 -0.82 20.08 1.37
C VAL A 333 -0.67 20.72 -0.01
N ALA A 334 -1.68 21.43 -0.51
CA ALA A 334 -1.59 22.13 -1.79
C ALA A 334 -0.45 23.18 -1.81
N ASN A 335 -0.36 23.99 -0.75
CA ASN A 335 0.69 24.99 -0.60
C ASN A 335 2.08 24.33 -0.54
N ALA A 336 2.24 23.29 0.27
CA ALA A 336 3.49 22.57 0.41
C ALA A 336 3.91 21.86 -0.90
N VAL A 337 2.96 21.29 -1.65
CA VAL A 337 3.23 20.76 -3.00
C VAL A 337 3.67 21.88 -3.95
N GLY A 338 3.05 23.05 -3.90
CA GLY A 338 3.49 24.22 -4.66
C GLY A 338 4.95 24.61 -4.37
N GLU A 339 5.32 24.67 -3.09
CA GLU A 339 6.70 24.94 -2.68
C GLU A 339 7.67 23.81 -3.07
N LEU A 340 7.23 22.54 -2.98
CA LEU A 340 8.01 21.38 -3.42
C LEU A 340 8.35 21.49 -4.91
N ARG A 341 7.33 21.72 -5.74
CA ARG A 341 7.44 21.84 -7.20
C ARG A 341 8.29 23.04 -7.63
N ALA A 342 8.32 24.09 -6.80
CA ALA A 342 9.16 25.24 -7.02
C ALA A 342 10.59 25.12 -6.45
N GLY A 343 10.93 23.98 -5.82
CA GLY A 343 12.24 23.76 -5.19
C GLY A 343 12.48 24.63 -3.95
N ARG A 344 11.41 25.12 -3.31
CA ARG A 344 11.46 26.03 -2.14
C ARG A 344 11.01 25.40 -0.83
N LEU A 345 10.47 24.18 -0.86
CA LEU A 345 10.00 23.49 0.35
C LEU A 345 11.16 23.32 1.34
N SER A 346 11.05 24.02 2.47
CA SER A 346 12.06 24.00 3.53
C SER A 346 12.02 22.66 4.28
N VAL A 347 13.15 21.98 4.31
CA VAL A 347 13.40 20.77 5.13
C VAL A 347 14.74 21.00 5.82
N PRO A 348 14.75 21.61 7.03
CA PRO A 348 15.97 22.14 7.64
C PRO A 348 17.08 21.11 7.87
N ASP A 349 16.72 19.84 8.02
CA ASP A 349 17.64 18.73 8.27
C ASP A 349 17.98 17.92 7.01
N ARG A 350 17.56 18.35 5.81
CA ARG A 350 17.77 17.61 4.54
C ARG A 350 19.24 17.27 4.26
N SER A 351 20.17 18.15 4.64
CA SER A 351 21.61 17.91 4.44
C SER A 351 22.25 17.04 5.53
N LEU A 352 21.52 16.71 6.60
CA LEU A 352 22.03 15.88 7.69
C LEU A 352 21.97 14.41 7.29
N LYS A 353 23.13 13.75 7.26
CA LYS A 353 23.19 12.30 7.09
C LYS A 353 22.68 11.63 8.36
N ARG A 354 21.68 10.75 8.23
CA ARG A 354 21.23 9.90 9.35
C ARG A 354 22.36 8.93 9.70
N PRO A 355 22.92 8.95 10.93
CA PRO A 355 23.95 8.01 11.33
C PRO A 355 23.46 6.56 11.40
N ARG A 356 22.14 6.39 11.53
CA ARG A 356 21.44 5.10 11.53
C ARG A 356 20.35 5.19 10.46
N PRO A 357 20.55 4.57 9.28
CA PRO A 357 19.56 4.59 8.21
C PRO A 357 18.37 3.65 8.50
N LYS A 358 18.51 2.79 9.52
CA LYS A 358 17.50 1.87 10.06
C LYS A 358 17.01 2.29 11.43
#